data_AF-A0A8J7X688-F1
#
_entry.id   AF-A0A8J7X688-F1
#
_cell.length_a   1.000
_cell.length_b   1.000
_cell.length_c   1.000
_cell.angle_alpha   90.00
_cell.angle_beta   90.00
_cell.angle_gamma   90.00
#
_symmetry.space_group_name_H-M   'P 1'
#
loop_
_entity.id
_entity.type
_entity.pdbx_description
1 polymer ?
#
loop_
_entity_poly.entity_id
_entity_poly.type
_entity_poly.pdbx_seq_one_letter_code
_entity_poly.pdbx_strand_id
1 'polypeptide(L)'
;MEEDSNYEVDASPTLESMKGRLKKASPQSVRLFFVKRDKKKQKKEKKRPRDQNLKSKKENNNPGNGDIEITYEVLQTEITPDIGLVLKKIARNKMNALLEIDGLCLHEYDPGVVTDQSVVEQIDANKVDHLSTIYKDMKSLDLNSYSIKKNEVPWAMAVHVRSAGLVLFRKFTQGRILENAGLVPFFIEDGVFTRLKKPALTVDREIDCIYDIQEKRIYIFNRDQFEAIFSFAEVVMERVESKKVNLARLNLVDDTDLLARLSKNDPKKVRKLYSILGSKTLNKITPQKLKNVCSDYVLSLEFNGSNQVVVKKKDLWQILRALDDAYLLSTSTRVRYDVYSKEALPRMNIISPPSPQAIGTLVTIDGNVINADTITWNWGDDSKPGTMSYPRFFPVHHSYSAAKEYTVKACAEGKYGSIEKEIEIEIVEATITSTATQSVLP
;
A
#
# COMPACT_ATOMS: atom_id res chain seq x y z
N MET A 1 8.11 0.58 -32.04
CA MET A 1 7.63 0.92 -30.69
C MET A 1 6.76 2.13 -30.89
N GLU A 2 5.45 1.89 -31.05
CA GLU A 2 4.47 2.98 -31.03
C GLU A 2 4.45 3.46 -29.57
N GLU A 3 4.97 4.66 -29.35
CA GLU A 3 4.67 5.37 -28.11
C GLU A 3 3.17 5.64 -28.18
N ASP A 4 2.40 4.83 -27.44
CA ASP A 4 1.03 5.18 -27.06
C ASP A 4 1.15 6.48 -26.26
N SER A 5 1.20 7.60 -26.97
CA SER A 5 1.07 8.91 -26.39
C SER A 5 -0.32 8.95 -25.81
N ASN A 6 -0.43 8.69 -24.51
CA ASN A 6 -1.61 9.03 -23.75
C ASN A 6 -1.80 10.53 -23.92
N TYR A 7 -2.59 10.91 -24.91
CA TYR A 7 -2.96 12.30 -25.15
C TYR A 7 -3.70 12.76 -23.92
N GLU A 8 -3.09 13.69 -23.18
CA GLU A 8 -3.77 14.38 -22.09
C GLU A 8 -4.94 15.14 -22.69
N VAL A 9 -6.16 14.71 -22.39
CA VAL A 9 -7.39 15.36 -22.86
C VAL A 9 -7.84 16.32 -21.77
N ASP A 10 -8.07 17.59 -22.10
CA ASP A 10 -8.65 18.57 -21.18
C ASP A 10 -9.99 18.05 -20.60
N ALA A 11 -10.10 18.01 -19.27
CA ALA A 11 -11.30 17.53 -18.59
C ALA A 11 -12.47 18.53 -18.62
N SER A 12 -12.16 19.81 -18.88
CA SER A 12 -13.11 20.92 -18.73
C SER A 12 -14.38 20.77 -19.59
N PRO A 13 -14.31 20.43 -20.89
CA PRO A 13 -15.50 20.29 -21.74
C PRO A 13 -16.46 19.22 -21.21
N THR A 14 -15.91 18.09 -20.76
CA THR A 14 -16.68 16.96 -20.22
C THR A 14 -17.37 17.34 -18.91
N LEU A 15 -16.64 17.97 -17.98
CA LEU A 15 -17.19 18.40 -16.69
C LEU A 15 -18.24 19.51 -16.85
N GLU A 16 -18.03 20.46 -17.76
CA GLU A 16 -19.02 21.50 -18.07
C GLU A 16 -20.29 20.93 -18.70
N SER A 17 -20.16 19.93 -19.58
CA SER A 17 -21.32 19.20 -20.14
C SER A 17 -22.16 18.54 -19.05
N MET A 18 -21.52 17.81 -18.12
CA MET A 18 -22.22 17.18 -16.99
C MET A 18 -22.89 18.21 -16.08
N LYS A 19 -22.17 19.28 -15.73
CA LYS A 19 -22.67 20.40 -14.92
C LYS A 19 -23.88 21.07 -15.58
N GLY A 20 -23.83 21.28 -16.90
CA GLY A 20 -24.94 21.79 -17.70
C GLY A 20 -26.19 20.90 -17.63
N ARG A 21 -26.02 19.58 -17.79
CA ARG A 21 -27.11 18.60 -17.65
C ARG A 21 -27.69 18.57 -16.24
N LEU A 22 -26.85 18.58 -15.20
CA LEU A 22 -27.27 18.65 -13.80
C LEU A 22 -28.04 19.93 -13.46
N LYS A 23 -27.66 21.07 -14.06
CA LYS A 23 -28.38 22.35 -13.88
C LYS A 23 -29.80 22.27 -14.41
N LYS A 24 -30.01 21.64 -15.57
CA LYS A 24 -31.31 21.51 -16.25
C LYS A 24 -32.21 20.40 -15.66
N ALA A 25 -31.62 19.41 -14.98
CA ALA A 25 -32.37 18.28 -14.45
C ALA A 25 -33.44 18.68 -13.42
N SER A 26 -34.62 18.07 -13.46
CA SER A 26 -35.68 18.30 -12.45
C SER A 26 -35.35 17.55 -11.14
N PRO A 27 -35.65 18.11 -9.95
CA PRO A 27 -35.49 17.41 -8.67
C PRO A 27 -36.26 16.10 -8.58
N GLN A 28 -37.45 16.03 -9.17
CA GLN A 28 -38.29 14.82 -9.23
C GLN A 28 -37.67 13.70 -10.07
N SER A 29 -36.70 14.03 -10.93
CA SER A 29 -35.97 13.03 -11.72
C SER A 29 -34.83 12.34 -10.96
N VAL A 30 -34.56 12.77 -9.72
CA VAL A 30 -33.52 12.22 -8.86
C VAL A 30 -34.08 11.03 -8.09
N ARG A 31 -33.39 9.90 -8.15
CA ARG A 31 -33.68 8.72 -7.33
C ARG A 31 -32.46 8.32 -6.53
N LEU A 32 -32.69 7.89 -5.29
CA LEU A 32 -31.65 7.45 -4.37
C LEU A 32 -31.75 5.93 -4.17
N PHE A 33 -30.60 5.27 -4.30
CA PHE A 33 -30.45 3.84 -4.08
C PHE A 33 -29.30 3.58 -3.10
N PHE A 34 -29.42 2.48 -2.39
CA PHE A 34 -28.36 1.93 -1.57
C PHE A 34 -27.91 0.60 -2.16
N VAL A 35 -26.60 0.38 -2.15
CA VAL A 35 -25.98 -0.84 -2.65
C VAL A 35 -25.45 -1.61 -1.45
N LYS A 36 -25.86 -2.86 -1.29
CA LYS A 36 -25.23 -3.83 -0.38
C LYS A 36 -24.25 -4.70 -1.18
N ARG A 37 -23.19 -5.14 -0.49
CA ARG A 37 -22.16 -6.02 -1.06
C ARG A 37 -21.97 -7.18 -0.11
N ASP A 38 -22.16 -8.38 -0.65
CA ASP A 38 -21.91 -9.62 0.07
C ASP A 38 -20.72 -10.37 -0.56
N LYS A 39 -19.91 -10.98 0.29
CA LYS A 39 -18.83 -11.89 -0.12
C LYS A 39 -19.17 -13.29 0.34
N LYS A 40 -19.46 -14.19 -0.60
CA LYS A 40 -19.71 -15.60 -0.30
C LYS A 40 -18.48 -16.41 -0.69
N LYS A 41 -17.91 -17.15 0.27
CA LYS A 41 -16.93 -18.19 -0.05
C LYS A 41 -17.68 -19.34 -0.69
N GLN A 42 -17.37 -19.68 -1.95
CA GLN A 42 -17.95 -20.87 -2.55
C GLN A 42 -17.53 -22.09 -1.73
N LYS A 43 -18.52 -22.76 -1.12
CA LYS A 43 -18.28 -24.07 -0.52
C LYS A 43 -18.02 -25.02 -1.67
N LYS A 44 -16.75 -25.37 -1.91
CA LYS A 44 -16.44 -26.51 -2.77
C LYS A 44 -17.21 -27.70 -2.19
N GLU A 45 -18.22 -28.17 -2.92
CA GLU A 45 -18.89 -29.42 -2.57
C GLU A 45 -17.78 -30.45 -2.43
N LYS A 46 -17.57 -30.95 -1.22
CA LYS A 46 -16.72 -32.12 -1.01
C LYS A 46 -17.44 -33.27 -1.70
N LYS A 47 -17.19 -33.45 -3.00
CA LYS A 47 -17.46 -34.72 -3.68
C LYS A 47 -16.69 -35.74 -2.88
N ARG A 48 -17.41 -36.48 -2.01
CA ARG A 48 -16.83 -37.59 -1.26
C ARG A 48 -16.25 -38.51 -2.32
N PRO A 49 -14.92 -38.75 -2.34
CA PRO A 49 -14.38 -39.76 -3.23
C PRO A 49 -15.10 -41.06 -2.89
N ARG A 50 -15.86 -41.58 -3.85
CA ARG A 50 -16.46 -42.92 -3.77
C ARG A 50 -15.29 -43.89 -3.66
N ASP A 51 -15.32 -44.72 -2.63
CA ASP A 51 -14.31 -45.69 -2.22
C ASP A 51 -13.39 -46.17 -3.35
N GLN A 52 -12.19 -45.59 -3.41
CA GLN A 52 -11.05 -46.24 -4.06
C GLN A 52 -9.90 -46.29 -3.06
N ASN A 53 -9.63 -47.52 -2.67
CA ASN A 53 -8.73 -47.95 -1.64
C ASN A 53 -7.28 -47.77 -2.13
N LEU A 54 -6.70 -46.57 -1.99
CA LEU A 54 -5.27 -46.36 -2.20
C LEU A 54 -4.66 -45.54 -1.07
N LYS A 55 -3.76 -46.20 -0.32
CA LYS A 55 -2.82 -45.59 0.62
C LYS A 55 -1.81 -44.74 -0.17
N SER A 56 -2.07 -43.47 -0.38
CA SER A 56 -1.07 -42.53 -0.91
C SER A 56 -0.93 -41.30 -0.02
N LYS A 57 0.35 -40.99 0.24
CA LYS A 57 0.98 -39.80 0.85
C LYS A 57 0.06 -38.67 1.33
N LYS A 58 0.28 -38.24 2.58
CA LYS A 58 -0.17 -36.96 3.14
C LYS A 58 0.35 -35.80 2.29
N GLU A 59 -0.37 -35.45 1.22
CA GLU A 59 -0.22 -34.15 0.59
C GLU A 59 -0.76 -33.11 1.57
N ASN A 60 0.06 -32.09 1.84
CA ASN A 60 -0.33 -30.90 2.59
C ASN A 60 -1.48 -30.21 1.86
N ASN A 61 -2.71 -30.58 2.22
CA ASN A 61 -3.92 -29.91 1.83
C ASN A 61 -3.93 -28.52 2.45
N ASN A 62 -3.23 -27.59 1.81
CA ASN A 62 -3.35 -26.18 2.07
C ASN A 62 -4.83 -25.82 1.87
N PRO A 63 -5.53 -25.24 2.86
CA PRO A 63 -6.94 -24.94 2.75
C PRO A 63 -7.15 -24.04 1.52
N GLY A 64 -7.69 -24.64 0.46
CA GLY A 64 -7.79 -24.01 -0.84
C GLY A 64 -8.47 -22.67 -0.71
N ASN A 65 -7.85 -21.65 -1.30
CA ASN A 65 -8.41 -20.32 -1.48
C ASN A 65 -9.68 -20.50 -2.32
N GLY A 66 -10.84 -20.67 -1.68
CA GLY A 66 -12.10 -20.76 -2.39
C GLY A 66 -12.36 -19.47 -3.14
N ASP A 67 -12.86 -19.57 -4.37
CA ASP A 67 -13.25 -18.41 -5.16
C ASP A 67 -14.29 -17.62 -4.35
N ILE A 68 -14.01 -16.32 -4.19
CA ILE A 68 -14.88 -15.42 -3.46
C ILE A 68 -15.86 -14.88 -4.48
N GLU A 69 -17.11 -15.30 -4.38
CA GLU A 69 -18.17 -14.74 -5.19
C GLU A 69 -18.64 -13.43 -4.54
N ILE A 70 -18.63 -12.37 -5.33
CA ILE A 70 -19.08 -11.04 -4.91
C ILE A 70 -20.45 -10.79 -5.53
N THR A 71 -21.43 -10.55 -4.68
CA THR A 71 -22.79 -10.23 -5.12
C THR A 71 -23.19 -8.85 -4.61
N TYR A 72 -24.02 -8.17 -5.40
CA TYR A 72 -24.55 -6.86 -5.07
C TYR A 72 -26.08 -6.94 -4.98
N GLU A 73 -26.65 -6.26 -4.01
CA GLU A 73 -28.08 -6.04 -3.89
C GLU A 73 -28.34 -4.53 -3.94
N VAL A 74 -29.25 -4.10 -4.80
CA VAL A 74 -29.68 -2.69 -4.88
C VAL A 74 -31.01 -2.54 -4.17
N LEU A 75 -31.07 -1.54 -3.29
CA LEU A 75 -32.24 -1.19 -2.50
C LEU A 75 -32.67 0.23 -2.87
N GLN A 76 -33.97 0.48 -2.97
CA GLN A 76 -34.50 1.81 -3.27
C GLN A 76 -34.95 2.56 -2.02
N THR A 77 -35.01 3.88 -2.09
CA THR A 77 -35.65 4.68 -1.05
C THR A 77 -36.37 5.86 -1.69
N GLU A 78 -37.45 6.32 -1.06
CA GLU A 78 -38.13 7.53 -1.47
C GLU A 78 -37.41 8.74 -0.91
N ILE A 79 -37.25 9.78 -1.74
CA ILE A 79 -36.67 11.05 -1.34
C ILE A 79 -37.63 12.18 -1.69
N THR A 80 -37.64 13.20 -0.84
CA THR A 80 -38.38 14.43 -1.15
C THR A 80 -37.65 15.22 -2.25
N PRO A 81 -38.35 16.11 -2.97
CA PRO A 81 -37.73 16.99 -3.95
C PRO A 81 -36.56 17.81 -3.39
N ASP A 82 -36.64 18.23 -2.12
CA ASP A 82 -35.58 18.99 -1.45
C ASP A 82 -34.29 18.18 -1.27
N ILE A 83 -34.41 16.90 -0.88
CA ILE A 83 -33.26 16.00 -0.84
C ILE A 83 -32.68 15.81 -2.25
N GLY A 84 -33.55 15.66 -3.26
CA GLY A 84 -33.14 15.61 -4.66
C GLY A 84 -32.34 16.86 -5.09
N LEU A 85 -32.77 18.05 -4.66
CA LEU A 85 -32.05 19.31 -4.89
C LEU A 85 -30.68 19.31 -4.20
N VAL A 86 -30.59 18.86 -2.94
CA VAL A 86 -29.32 18.78 -2.21
C VAL A 86 -28.33 17.84 -2.91
N LEU A 87 -28.76 16.63 -3.31
CA LEU A 87 -27.89 15.67 -4.00
C LEU A 87 -27.38 16.21 -5.33
N LYS A 88 -28.24 16.88 -6.10
CA LYS A 88 -27.82 17.59 -7.32
C LYS A 88 -26.81 18.71 -7.03
N LYS A 89 -27.02 19.47 -5.96
CA LYS A 89 -26.12 20.56 -5.56
C LYS A 89 -24.75 20.02 -5.18
N ILE A 90 -24.68 18.89 -4.45
CA ILE A 90 -23.43 18.20 -4.14
C ILE A 90 -22.65 17.87 -5.42
N ALA A 91 -23.32 17.27 -6.41
CA ALA A 91 -22.68 16.94 -7.69
C ALA A 91 -22.16 18.18 -8.43
N ARG A 92 -22.97 19.23 -8.53
CA ARG A 92 -22.55 20.48 -9.17
C ARG A 92 -21.37 21.14 -8.48
N ASN A 93 -21.37 21.14 -7.15
CA ASN A 93 -20.25 21.69 -6.37
C ASN A 93 -18.97 20.90 -6.61
N LYS A 94 -19.05 19.56 -6.70
CA LYS A 94 -17.89 18.73 -7.05
C LYS A 94 -17.35 19.07 -8.45
N MET A 95 -18.22 19.22 -9.45
CA MET A 95 -17.81 19.63 -10.81
C MET A 95 -17.14 21.01 -10.80
N ASN A 96 -17.72 21.98 -10.09
CA ASN A 96 -17.14 23.32 -9.98
C ASN A 96 -15.73 23.28 -9.34
N ALA A 97 -15.58 22.57 -8.23
CA ALA A 97 -14.29 22.45 -7.55
C ALA A 97 -13.22 21.79 -8.44
N LEU A 98 -13.60 20.85 -9.30
CA LEU A 98 -12.69 20.26 -10.29
C LEU A 98 -12.34 21.26 -11.39
N LEU A 99 -13.31 22.01 -11.92
CA LEU A 99 -13.10 23.02 -12.96
C LEU A 99 -12.25 24.22 -12.49
N GLU A 100 -12.09 24.42 -11.18
CA GLU A 100 -11.20 25.42 -10.59
C GLU A 100 -9.73 24.97 -10.55
N ILE A 101 -9.43 23.71 -10.90
CA ILE A 101 -8.06 23.18 -10.94
C ILE A 101 -7.43 23.49 -12.30
N ASP A 102 -6.43 24.36 -12.32
CA ASP A 102 -5.65 24.65 -13.51
C ASP A 102 -4.94 23.39 -14.04
N GLY A 103 -5.06 23.16 -15.34
CA GLY A 103 -4.41 22.01 -16.00
C GLY A 103 -5.05 20.65 -15.71
N LEU A 104 -6.29 20.61 -15.20
CA LEU A 104 -7.00 19.35 -14.96
C LEU A 104 -7.19 18.56 -16.27
N CYS A 105 -6.60 17.37 -16.35
CA CYS A 105 -6.72 16.48 -17.49
C CYS A 105 -7.51 15.20 -17.16
N LEU A 106 -8.02 14.56 -18.21
CA LEU A 106 -8.59 13.22 -18.17
C LEU A 106 -7.50 12.20 -18.45
N HIS A 107 -7.41 11.20 -17.56
CA HIS A 107 -6.47 10.11 -17.69
C HIS A 107 -7.22 8.77 -17.73
N GLU A 108 -6.86 7.83 -18.61
CA GLU A 108 -7.46 6.49 -18.55
C GLU A 108 -7.00 5.79 -17.27
N TYR A 109 -7.94 5.20 -16.54
CA TYR A 109 -7.66 4.49 -15.30
C TYR A 109 -6.81 3.24 -15.56
N ASP A 110 -5.68 3.15 -14.88
CA ASP A 110 -4.85 1.95 -14.81
C ASP A 110 -4.48 1.68 -13.35
N PRO A 111 -4.91 0.56 -12.72
CA PRO A 111 -4.65 0.23 -11.31
C PRO A 111 -3.18 0.24 -10.88
N GLY A 112 -2.22 0.16 -11.81
CA GLY A 112 -0.78 0.23 -11.54
C GLY A 112 -0.18 1.63 -11.59
N VAL A 113 -0.83 2.60 -12.25
CA VAL A 113 -0.31 3.96 -12.44
C VAL A 113 -0.66 4.83 -11.24
N VAL A 114 0.32 5.58 -10.73
CA VAL A 114 0.13 6.64 -9.74
C VAL A 114 0.43 7.97 -10.43
N THR A 115 -0.51 8.90 -10.42
CA THR A 115 -0.31 10.23 -10.98
C THR A 115 0.07 11.22 -9.88
N ASP A 116 1.01 12.11 -10.18
CA ASP A 116 1.39 13.26 -9.34
C ASP A 116 0.62 14.53 -9.71
N GLN A 117 0.06 14.56 -10.91
CA GLN A 117 -0.81 15.63 -11.39
C GLN A 117 -2.25 15.50 -10.85
N SER A 118 -2.93 16.64 -10.77
CA SER A 118 -4.38 16.66 -10.54
C SER A 118 -5.09 16.18 -11.79
N VAL A 119 -5.67 14.98 -11.72
CA VAL A 119 -6.35 14.33 -12.85
C VAL A 119 -7.74 13.85 -12.45
N VAL A 120 -8.63 13.76 -13.43
CA VAL A 120 -9.85 12.94 -13.32
C VAL A 120 -9.59 11.66 -14.10
N GLU A 121 -9.54 10.53 -13.39
CA GLU A 121 -9.38 9.24 -14.06
C GLU A 121 -10.70 8.85 -14.74
N GLN A 122 -10.64 8.16 -15.87
CA GLN A 122 -11.81 7.66 -16.59
C GLN A 122 -11.63 6.20 -17.02
N ILE A 123 -12.73 5.46 -17.10
CA ILE A 123 -12.76 4.07 -17.57
C ILE A 123 -14.04 3.78 -18.34
N ASP A 124 -13.95 2.98 -19.40
CA ASP A 124 -15.13 2.45 -20.09
C ASP A 124 -16.00 1.64 -19.11
N ALA A 125 -17.30 1.91 -19.10
CA ALA A 125 -18.28 1.23 -18.27
C ALA A 125 -18.28 -0.30 -18.46
N ASN A 126 -17.90 -0.81 -19.65
CA ASN A 126 -17.81 -2.25 -19.92
C ASN A 126 -16.61 -2.93 -19.21
N LYS A 127 -15.61 -2.16 -18.77
CA LYS A 127 -14.43 -2.66 -18.02
C LYS A 127 -14.64 -2.62 -16.51
N VAL A 128 -15.79 -2.13 -16.04
CA VAL A 128 -16.12 -2.02 -14.62
C VAL A 128 -17.03 -3.17 -14.22
N ASP A 129 -16.44 -4.15 -13.53
CA ASP A 129 -17.18 -5.31 -13.06
C ASP A 129 -18.35 -4.91 -12.15
N HIS A 130 -19.44 -5.66 -12.26
CA HIS A 130 -20.69 -5.47 -11.53
C HIS A 130 -21.47 -4.17 -11.78
N LEU A 131 -20.91 -3.18 -12.49
CA LEU A 131 -21.63 -1.94 -12.83
C LEU A 131 -22.92 -2.24 -13.60
N SER A 132 -22.86 -3.12 -14.59
CA SER A 132 -24.00 -3.49 -15.42
C SER A 132 -25.12 -4.13 -14.60
N THR A 133 -24.78 -5.01 -13.64
CA THR A 133 -25.71 -5.61 -12.69
C THR A 133 -26.36 -4.55 -11.82
N ILE A 134 -25.56 -3.71 -11.14
CA ILE A 134 -26.07 -2.64 -10.27
C ILE A 134 -27.00 -1.69 -11.04
N TYR A 135 -26.58 -1.26 -12.23
CA TYR A 135 -27.36 -0.33 -13.05
C TYR A 135 -28.64 -0.96 -13.62
N LYS A 136 -28.62 -2.25 -13.96
CA LYS A 136 -29.82 -2.99 -14.37
C LYS A 136 -30.81 -3.07 -13.21
N ASP A 137 -30.35 -3.39 -12.01
CA ASP A 137 -31.21 -3.49 -10.83
C ASP A 137 -31.84 -2.13 -10.48
N MET A 138 -31.09 -1.03 -10.59
CA MET A 138 -31.63 0.34 -10.41
C MET A 138 -32.78 0.70 -11.37
N LYS A 139 -32.95 -0.03 -12.48
CA LYS A 139 -34.07 0.14 -13.42
C LYS A 139 -35.27 -0.74 -13.09
N SER A 140 -35.11 -1.73 -12.22
CA SER A 140 -36.20 -2.60 -11.78
C SER A 140 -37.27 -1.79 -11.04
N LEU A 141 -38.54 -2.16 -11.25
CA LEU A 141 -39.68 -1.57 -10.56
C LEU A 141 -39.86 -2.18 -9.16
N ASP A 142 -39.42 -3.43 -8.99
CA ASP A 142 -39.70 -4.26 -7.81
C ASP A 142 -38.48 -4.33 -6.87
N LEU A 143 -37.82 -3.20 -6.63
CA LEU A 143 -36.71 -3.15 -5.67
C LEU A 143 -37.23 -3.11 -4.24
N ASN A 144 -36.56 -3.86 -3.37
CA ASN A 144 -36.80 -3.77 -1.94
C ASN A 144 -36.47 -2.35 -1.43
N SER A 145 -37.32 -1.83 -0.55
CA SER A 145 -37.06 -0.56 0.11
C SER A 145 -35.95 -0.71 1.16
N TYR A 146 -34.96 0.18 1.14
CA TYR A 146 -33.96 0.26 2.18
C TYR A 146 -34.61 0.72 3.49
N SER A 147 -34.35 -0.03 4.55
CA SER A 147 -34.72 0.31 5.92
C SER A 147 -33.48 0.21 6.80
N ILE A 148 -33.23 1.24 7.59
CA ILE A 148 -32.07 1.29 8.49
C ILE A 148 -32.28 0.23 9.58
N LYS A 149 -31.50 -0.85 9.52
CA LYS A 149 -31.44 -1.87 10.56
C LYS A 149 -30.16 -1.69 11.37
N LYS A 150 -30.24 -2.01 12.66
CA LYS A 150 -29.07 -2.00 13.55
C LYS A 150 -27.96 -2.88 12.95
N ASN A 151 -26.74 -2.36 12.89
CA ASN A 151 -25.56 -3.04 12.33
C ASN A 151 -25.60 -3.33 10.81
N GLU A 152 -26.59 -2.85 10.06
CA GLU A 152 -26.61 -3.00 8.59
C GLU A 152 -26.32 -1.65 7.91
N VAL A 153 -25.04 -1.42 7.61
CA VAL A 153 -24.61 -0.24 6.85
C VAL A 153 -24.59 -0.59 5.36
N PRO A 154 -25.19 0.23 4.48
CA PRO A 154 -25.08 0.01 3.05
C PRO A 154 -23.61 0.08 2.63
N TRP A 155 -23.24 -0.69 1.62
CA TRP A 155 -21.88 -0.65 1.08
C TRP A 155 -21.61 0.68 0.38
N ALA A 156 -22.55 1.13 -0.45
CA ALA A 156 -22.46 2.39 -1.19
C ALA A 156 -23.83 3.03 -1.39
N MET A 157 -23.82 4.29 -1.81
CA MET A 157 -24.97 5.06 -2.25
C MET A 157 -24.85 5.31 -3.75
N ALA A 158 -25.96 5.16 -4.48
CA ALA A 158 -26.06 5.50 -5.89
C ALA A 158 -27.22 6.49 -6.12
N VAL A 159 -26.94 7.62 -6.75
CA VAL A 159 -27.93 8.66 -7.07
C VAL A 159 -28.13 8.71 -8.57
N HIS A 160 -29.31 8.33 -9.05
CA HIS A 160 -29.64 8.37 -10.47
C HIS A 160 -30.35 9.68 -10.79
N VAL A 161 -29.69 10.56 -11.53
CA VAL A 161 -30.29 11.79 -12.05
C VAL A 161 -30.76 11.54 -13.48
N ARG A 162 -31.97 10.99 -13.63
CA ARG A 162 -32.47 10.43 -14.91
C ARG A 162 -32.43 11.42 -16.06
N SER A 163 -32.89 12.64 -15.82
CA SER A 163 -32.94 13.69 -16.85
C SER A 163 -31.56 14.21 -17.26
N ALA A 164 -30.53 13.98 -16.44
CA ALA A 164 -29.14 14.27 -16.79
C ALA A 164 -28.42 13.06 -17.42
N GLY A 165 -28.96 11.84 -17.31
CA GLY A 165 -28.28 10.63 -17.74
C GLY A 165 -27.03 10.31 -16.92
N LEU A 166 -27.04 10.64 -15.62
CA LEU A 166 -25.89 10.43 -14.72
C LEU A 166 -26.26 9.53 -13.54
N VAL A 167 -25.31 8.69 -13.12
CA VAL A 167 -25.36 7.98 -11.84
C VAL A 167 -24.16 8.38 -10.99
N LEU A 168 -24.41 8.97 -9.83
CA LEU A 168 -23.38 9.40 -8.89
C LEU A 168 -23.19 8.30 -7.86
N PHE A 169 -21.94 7.90 -7.59
CA PHE A 169 -21.64 6.90 -6.57
C PHE A 169 -20.84 7.50 -5.42
N ARG A 170 -21.16 7.07 -4.20
CA ARG A 170 -20.44 7.41 -2.98
C ARG A 170 -20.32 6.17 -2.09
N LYS A 171 -19.10 5.79 -1.73
CA LYS A 171 -18.84 4.71 -0.77
C LYS A 171 -19.32 5.15 0.60
N PHE A 172 -20.04 4.25 1.27
CA PHE A 172 -20.43 4.46 2.66
C PHE A 172 -19.30 4.07 3.62
N THR A 173 -19.06 4.92 4.62
CA THR A 173 -18.19 4.65 5.76
C THR A 173 -19.03 4.46 7.03
N GLN A 174 -18.59 3.62 7.96
CA GLN A 174 -19.39 3.21 9.13
C GLN A 174 -19.79 4.37 10.04
N GLY A 175 -19.02 5.46 10.10
CA GLY A 175 -19.29 6.64 10.93
C GLY A 175 -20.49 7.49 10.51
N ARG A 176 -21.29 7.06 9.55
CA ARG A 176 -22.41 7.83 8.96
C ARG A 176 -23.79 7.41 9.44
N ILE A 177 -23.89 6.38 10.27
CA ILE A 177 -25.15 6.05 10.95
C ILE A 177 -25.10 6.71 12.32
N LEU A 178 -26.00 7.68 12.53
CA LEU A 178 -26.23 8.25 13.84
C LEU A 178 -27.13 7.27 14.60
N GLU A 179 -26.49 6.36 15.35
CA GLU A 179 -27.18 5.43 16.24
C GLU A 179 -27.44 6.06 17.62
N ASN A 180 -28.42 5.52 18.32
CA ASN A 180 -28.78 5.94 19.68
C ASN A 180 -27.91 5.32 20.78
N ALA A 181 -26.76 4.71 20.43
CA ALA A 181 -25.89 4.01 21.36
C ALA A 181 -24.65 4.86 21.71
N GLY A 182 -24.52 5.26 22.97
CA GLY A 182 -23.39 6.05 23.47
C GLY A 182 -23.66 7.56 23.51
N LEU A 183 -22.87 8.34 22.77
CA LEU A 183 -23.04 9.79 22.64
C LEU A 183 -24.39 10.10 21.98
N VAL A 184 -25.25 10.88 22.66
CA VAL A 184 -26.59 11.19 22.17
C VAL A 184 -26.49 12.23 21.04
N PRO A 185 -26.81 11.88 19.78
CA PRO A 185 -26.86 12.89 18.73
C PRO A 185 -28.07 13.78 18.98
N PHE A 186 -27.79 15.06 19.23
CA PHE A 186 -28.82 16.09 19.34
C PHE A 186 -28.87 16.90 18.03
N PHE A 187 -30.07 17.26 17.61
CA PHE A 187 -30.25 18.36 16.65
C PHE A 187 -30.85 19.55 17.38
N ILE A 188 -30.46 20.75 16.99
CA ILE A 188 -31.01 22.00 17.51
C ILE A 188 -32.08 22.45 16.52
N GLU A 189 -33.31 22.55 17.00
CA GLU A 189 -34.43 23.18 16.30
C GLU A 189 -35.00 24.24 17.24
N ASP A 190 -35.01 25.49 16.79
CA ASP A 190 -35.46 26.65 17.58
C ASP A 190 -34.81 26.77 18.97
N GLY A 191 -33.51 26.47 19.06
CA GLY A 191 -32.74 26.56 20.32
C GLY A 191 -32.96 25.39 21.28
N VAL A 192 -33.77 24.39 20.91
CA VAL A 192 -34.04 23.20 21.72
C VAL A 192 -33.27 21.99 21.17
N PHE A 193 -32.48 21.35 22.02
CA PHE A 193 -31.82 20.09 21.70
C PHE A 193 -32.83 18.94 21.74
N THR A 194 -33.10 18.34 20.58
CA THR A 194 -33.98 17.18 20.48
C THR A 194 -33.17 15.92 20.18
N ARG A 195 -33.48 14.84 20.91
CA ARG A 195 -32.87 13.52 20.69
C ARG A 195 -33.46 12.86 19.44
N LEU A 196 -32.61 12.28 18.60
CA LEU A 196 -33.05 11.44 17.49
C LEU A 196 -33.81 10.21 18.00
N LYS A 197 -35.11 10.11 17.66
CA LYS A 197 -35.94 8.96 18.06
C LYS A 197 -35.65 7.70 17.24
N LYS A 198 -35.16 7.85 16.02
CA LYS A 198 -34.82 6.77 15.09
C LYS A 198 -33.39 6.98 14.57
N PRO A 199 -32.66 5.90 14.23
CA PRO A 199 -31.38 6.02 13.56
C PRO A 199 -31.51 6.89 12.31
N ALA A 200 -30.55 7.77 12.10
CA ALA A 200 -30.48 8.62 10.93
C ALA A 200 -29.23 8.31 10.13
N LEU A 201 -29.37 8.35 8.80
CA LEU A 201 -28.25 8.20 7.89
C LEU A 201 -27.79 9.59 7.46
N THR A 202 -26.51 9.89 7.64
CA THR A 202 -25.94 11.13 7.13
C THR A 202 -25.34 10.90 5.75
N VAL A 203 -25.59 11.85 4.85
CA VAL A 203 -24.98 11.91 3.52
C VAL A 203 -24.00 13.07 3.54
N ASP A 204 -22.73 12.79 3.25
CA ASP A 204 -21.74 13.85 3.14
C ASP A 204 -21.77 14.50 1.75
N ARG A 205 -21.00 15.58 1.61
CA ARG A 205 -21.03 16.43 0.40
C ARG A 205 -20.03 15.98 -0.66
N GLU A 206 -19.71 14.69 -0.69
CA GLU A 206 -18.67 14.13 -1.55
C GLU A 206 -19.23 13.07 -2.51
N ILE A 207 -18.56 12.93 -3.65
CA ILE A 207 -18.85 11.94 -4.68
C ILE A 207 -17.54 11.29 -5.08
N ASP A 208 -17.52 9.97 -5.18
CA ASP A 208 -16.30 9.22 -5.50
C ASP A 208 -16.13 9.01 -7.00
N CYS A 209 -17.24 8.78 -7.71
CA CYS A 209 -17.25 8.67 -9.15
C CYS A 209 -18.63 8.93 -9.75
N ILE A 210 -18.66 9.20 -11.05
CA ILE A 210 -19.88 9.41 -11.85
C ILE A 210 -19.86 8.47 -13.04
N TYR A 211 -20.91 7.68 -13.20
CA TYR A 211 -21.19 6.98 -14.44
C TYR A 211 -22.04 7.87 -15.35
N ASP A 212 -21.47 8.22 -16.50
CA ASP A 212 -22.16 8.92 -17.57
C ASP A 212 -22.75 7.92 -18.57
N ILE A 213 -24.07 7.82 -18.57
CA ILE A 213 -24.79 6.82 -19.38
C ILE A 213 -24.67 7.15 -20.87
N GLN A 214 -24.53 8.43 -21.24
CA GLN A 214 -24.44 8.86 -22.63
C GLN A 214 -23.08 8.50 -23.23
N GLU A 215 -22.01 8.80 -22.51
CA GLU A 215 -20.63 8.53 -22.91
C GLU A 215 -20.18 7.08 -22.63
N LYS A 216 -20.99 6.31 -21.89
CA LYS A 216 -20.66 4.94 -21.42
C LYS A 216 -19.33 4.88 -20.67
N ARG A 217 -19.04 5.89 -19.84
CA ARG A 217 -17.78 6.02 -19.10
C ARG A 217 -18.03 6.34 -17.63
N ILE A 218 -17.14 5.86 -16.77
CA ILE A 218 -17.05 6.28 -15.37
C ILE A 218 -15.90 7.26 -15.22
N TYR A 219 -16.18 8.36 -14.53
CA TYR A 219 -15.21 9.39 -14.14
C TYR A 219 -14.98 9.28 -12.64
N ILE A 220 -13.71 9.14 -12.25
CA ILE A 220 -13.27 8.75 -10.91
C ILE A 220 -12.59 9.96 -10.27
N PHE A 221 -13.13 10.39 -9.12
CA PHE A 221 -12.59 11.49 -8.33
C PHE A 221 -11.94 11.00 -7.04
N ASN A 222 -12.32 9.80 -6.59
CA ASN A 222 -11.69 9.12 -5.49
C ASN A 222 -11.48 7.65 -5.84
N ARG A 223 -10.25 7.37 -6.24
CA ARG A 223 -9.81 6.06 -6.71
C ARG A 223 -10.04 4.93 -5.72
N ASP A 224 -9.57 5.09 -4.49
CA ASP A 224 -9.66 4.04 -3.47
C ASP A 224 -11.14 3.68 -3.19
N GLN A 225 -12.03 4.67 -3.18
CA GLN A 225 -13.46 4.45 -2.97
C GLN A 225 -14.15 3.84 -4.19
N PHE A 226 -13.80 4.29 -5.41
CA PHE A 226 -14.25 3.65 -6.65
C PHE A 226 -13.87 2.17 -6.69
N GLU A 227 -12.59 1.86 -6.43
CA GLU A 227 -12.08 0.49 -6.37
C GLU A 227 -12.85 -0.35 -5.34
N ALA A 228 -13.15 0.22 -4.17
CA ALA A 228 -13.92 -0.44 -3.13
C ALA A 228 -15.39 -0.66 -3.52
N ILE A 229 -16.04 0.30 -4.17
CA ILE A 229 -17.44 0.18 -4.62
C ILE A 229 -17.58 -1.03 -5.56
N PHE A 230 -16.69 -1.16 -6.54
CA PHE A 230 -16.77 -2.16 -7.61
C PHE A 230 -15.85 -3.38 -7.43
N SER A 231 -15.25 -3.56 -6.25
CA SER A 231 -14.42 -4.73 -5.94
C SER A 231 -13.21 -4.92 -6.87
N PHE A 232 -12.57 -3.83 -7.28
CA PHE A 232 -11.42 -3.89 -8.20
C PHE A 232 -10.22 -4.65 -7.63
N ALA A 233 -10.03 -4.67 -6.30
CA ALA A 233 -8.93 -5.39 -5.70
C ALA A 233 -8.95 -6.89 -6.05
N GLU A 234 -10.16 -7.48 -6.11
CA GLU A 234 -10.34 -8.88 -6.52
C GLU A 234 -10.02 -9.08 -8.01
N VAL A 235 -10.48 -8.18 -8.90
CA VAL A 235 -10.19 -8.19 -10.34
C VAL A 235 -8.69 -8.04 -10.62
N VAL A 236 -8.03 -7.12 -9.93
CA VAL A 236 -6.58 -6.90 -10.06
C VAL A 236 -5.83 -8.14 -9.55
N MET A 237 -6.32 -8.79 -8.50
CA MET A 237 -5.72 -10.02 -7.99
C MET A 237 -5.79 -11.16 -9.02
N GLU A 238 -6.91 -11.33 -9.73
CA GLU A 238 -7.00 -12.33 -10.81
C GLU A 238 -5.96 -12.08 -11.91
N ARG A 239 -5.74 -10.80 -12.27
CA ARG A 239 -4.69 -10.43 -13.23
C ARG A 239 -3.30 -10.73 -12.67
N VAL A 240 -3.04 -10.49 -11.39
CA VAL A 240 -1.80 -10.88 -10.71
C VAL A 240 -1.61 -12.39 -10.78
N GLU A 241 -2.63 -13.18 -10.44
CA GLU A 241 -2.58 -14.65 -10.49
C GLU A 241 -2.27 -15.17 -11.91
N SER A 242 -2.85 -14.55 -12.95
CA SER A 242 -2.55 -14.91 -14.34
C SER A 242 -1.11 -14.61 -14.77
N LYS A 243 -0.46 -13.61 -14.15
CA LYS A 243 0.88 -13.14 -14.51
C LYS A 243 1.99 -13.66 -13.58
N LYS A 244 1.67 -14.22 -12.42
CA LYS A 244 2.66 -14.63 -11.41
C LYS A 244 3.67 -15.67 -11.93
N VAL A 245 3.29 -16.49 -12.92
CA VAL A 245 4.20 -17.45 -13.58
C VAL A 245 5.42 -16.74 -14.19
N ASN A 246 5.26 -15.50 -14.66
CA ASN A 246 6.37 -14.70 -15.17
C ASN A 246 7.36 -14.33 -14.07
N LEU A 247 6.87 -13.97 -12.88
CA LEU A 247 7.74 -13.69 -11.72
C LEU A 247 8.47 -14.95 -11.24
N ALA A 248 7.78 -16.10 -11.20
CA ALA A 248 8.39 -17.37 -10.84
C ALA A 248 9.56 -17.74 -11.77
N ARG A 249 9.44 -17.50 -13.07
CA ARG A 249 10.51 -17.75 -14.06
C ARG A 249 11.78 -16.91 -13.83
N LEU A 250 11.66 -15.75 -13.18
CA LEU A 250 12.80 -14.88 -12.89
C LEU A 250 13.61 -15.33 -11.67
N ASN A 251 13.10 -16.30 -10.89
CA ASN A 251 13.75 -16.82 -9.69
C ASN A 251 14.16 -15.72 -8.69
N LEU A 252 13.39 -14.63 -8.58
CA LEU A 252 13.70 -13.50 -7.68
C LEU A 252 13.24 -13.75 -6.24
N VAL A 253 12.18 -14.54 -6.06
CA VAL A 253 11.59 -14.90 -4.76
C VAL A 253 11.43 -16.41 -4.67
N ASP A 254 11.51 -16.97 -3.47
CA ASP A 254 11.45 -18.43 -3.24
C ASP A 254 10.04 -19.03 -3.40
N ASP A 255 9.00 -18.29 -2.99
CA ASP A 255 7.61 -18.70 -3.07
C ASP A 255 6.72 -17.58 -3.62
N THR A 256 6.55 -17.57 -4.94
CA THR A 256 5.70 -16.59 -5.65
C THR A 256 4.22 -16.72 -5.26
N ASP A 257 3.74 -17.92 -4.94
CA ASP A 257 2.35 -18.16 -4.52
C ASP A 257 2.08 -17.59 -3.13
N LEU A 258 3.02 -17.76 -2.20
CA LEU A 258 2.96 -17.11 -0.89
C LEU A 258 2.99 -15.59 -1.01
N LEU A 259 3.81 -15.03 -1.91
CA LEU A 259 3.88 -13.58 -2.14
C LEU A 259 2.52 -13.02 -2.61
N ALA A 260 1.91 -13.65 -3.61
CA ALA A 260 0.59 -13.30 -4.13
C ALA A 260 -0.50 -13.43 -3.03
N ARG A 261 -0.51 -14.56 -2.31
CA ARG A 261 -1.47 -14.83 -1.23
C ARG A 261 -1.36 -13.82 -0.08
N LEU A 262 -0.15 -13.45 0.33
CA LEU A 262 0.05 -12.46 1.38
C LEU A 262 -0.36 -11.06 0.91
N SER A 263 -0.13 -10.74 -0.36
CA SER A 263 -0.52 -9.45 -0.97
C SER A 263 -2.04 -9.28 -1.05
N LYS A 264 -2.80 -10.36 -1.32
CA LYS A 264 -4.27 -10.37 -1.47
C LYS A 264 -5.05 -9.69 -0.33
N ASN A 265 -4.49 -9.64 0.89
CA ASN A 265 -5.17 -9.06 2.04
C ASN A 265 -5.06 -7.53 2.12
N ASP A 266 -4.29 -6.90 1.25
CA ASP A 266 -4.09 -5.45 1.22
C ASP A 266 -4.18 -4.95 -0.24
N PRO A 267 -5.25 -4.22 -0.62
CA PRO A 267 -5.42 -3.70 -1.97
C PRO A 267 -4.22 -2.91 -2.49
N LYS A 268 -3.50 -2.18 -1.62
CA LYS A 268 -2.31 -1.42 -2.02
C LYS A 268 -1.18 -2.36 -2.46
N LYS A 269 -1.02 -3.49 -1.78
CA LYS A 269 -0.01 -4.51 -2.14
C LYS A 269 -0.39 -5.26 -3.40
N VAL A 270 -1.67 -5.55 -3.60
CA VAL A 270 -2.18 -6.16 -4.84
C VAL A 270 -1.89 -5.24 -6.04
N ARG A 271 -2.22 -3.95 -5.93
CA ARG A 271 -1.89 -2.95 -6.96
C ARG A 271 -0.39 -2.87 -7.21
N LYS A 272 0.41 -2.85 -6.15
CA LYS A 272 1.87 -2.80 -6.27
C LYS A 272 2.42 -4.01 -7.02
N LEU A 273 1.98 -5.21 -6.64
CA LEU A 273 2.38 -6.44 -7.31
C LEU A 273 1.90 -6.47 -8.77
N TYR A 274 0.69 -5.98 -9.06
CA TYR A 274 0.20 -5.83 -10.43
C TYR A 274 1.09 -4.90 -11.27
N SER A 275 1.47 -3.73 -10.72
CA SER A 275 2.38 -2.79 -11.36
C SER A 275 3.74 -3.44 -11.66
N ILE A 276 4.33 -4.12 -10.67
CA ILE A 276 5.61 -4.84 -10.82
C ILE A 276 5.53 -5.85 -11.97
N LEU A 277 4.47 -6.67 -12.00
CA LEU A 277 4.26 -7.69 -13.03
C LEU A 277 3.99 -7.10 -14.44
N GLY A 278 3.53 -5.84 -14.51
CA GLY A 278 3.36 -5.10 -15.76
C GLY A 278 4.63 -4.36 -16.20
N SER A 279 5.59 -4.16 -15.31
CA SER A 279 6.75 -3.31 -15.58
C SER A 279 7.78 -3.99 -16.51
N LYS A 280 8.32 -3.21 -17.44
CA LYS A 280 9.47 -3.61 -18.28
C LYS A 280 10.77 -3.70 -17.46
N THR A 281 10.85 -3.04 -16.31
CA THR A 281 12.06 -3.04 -15.45
C THR A 281 12.25 -4.38 -14.74
N LEU A 282 11.17 -5.10 -14.43
CA LEU A 282 11.23 -6.38 -13.72
C LEU A 282 12.13 -7.40 -14.43
N ASN A 283 12.05 -7.48 -15.77
CA ASN A 283 12.87 -8.39 -16.57
C ASN A 283 14.37 -8.04 -16.58
N LYS A 284 14.76 -6.86 -16.08
CA LYS A 284 16.16 -6.41 -15.98
C LYS A 284 16.78 -6.74 -14.62
N ILE A 285 15.96 -7.15 -13.65
CA ILE A 285 16.38 -7.53 -12.30
C ILE A 285 16.81 -9.01 -12.33
N THR A 286 18.01 -9.28 -11.82
CA THR A 286 18.51 -10.64 -11.60
C THR A 286 18.61 -10.90 -10.09
N PRO A 287 18.64 -12.17 -9.63
CA PRO A 287 18.82 -12.48 -8.21
C PRO A 287 20.04 -11.80 -7.60
N GLN A 288 21.16 -11.75 -8.33
CA GLN A 288 22.37 -11.07 -7.88
C GLN A 288 22.19 -9.55 -7.77
N LYS A 289 21.53 -8.90 -8.76
CA LYS A 289 21.23 -7.46 -8.66
C LYS A 289 20.33 -7.16 -7.47
N LEU A 290 19.31 -7.99 -7.25
CA LEU A 290 18.40 -7.84 -6.11
C LEU A 290 19.13 -8.00 -4.77
N LYS A 291 20.05 -8.96 -4.66
CA LYS A 291 20.94 -9.13 -3.50
C LYS A 291 21.85 -7.92 -3.27
N ASN A 292 22.43 -7.38 -4.35
CA ASN A 292 23.23 -6.16 -4.28
C ASN A 292 22.40 -4.96 -3.81
N VAL A 293 21.17 -4.78 -4.32
CA VAL A 293 20.24 -3.75 -3.83
C VAL A 293 19.94 -3.95 -2.35
N CYS A 294 19.69 -5.17 -1.89
CA CYS A 294 19.44 -5.43 -0.47
C CYS A 294 20.66 -5.09 0.40
N SER A 295 21.87 -5.36 -0.08
CA SER A 295 23.10 -4.99 0.65
C SER A 295 23.36 -3.48 0.62
N ASP A 296 23.26 -2.85 -0.55
CA ASP A 296 23.54 -1.43 -0.77
C ASP A 296 22.60 -0.51 0.01
N TYR A 297 21.36 -0.93 0.17
CA TYR A 297 20.30 -0.21 0.88
C TYR A 297 19.97 -0.83 2.24
N VAL A 298 20.76 -1.83 2.68
CA VAL A 298 20.65 -2.45 4.02
C VAL A 298 19.23 -2.93 4.33
N LEU A 299 18.63 -3.62 3.37
CA LEU A 299 17.32 -4.23 3.55
C LEU A 299 17.49 -5.52 4.35
N SER A 300 16.64 -5.73 5.35
CA SER A 300 16.64 -6.91 6.21
C SER A 300 16.02 -8.15 5.53
N LEU A 301 16.23 -8.29 4.21
CA LEU A 301 15.67 -9.37 3.40
C LEU A 301 16.61 -10.59 3.43
N GLU A 302 16.03 -11.74 3.75
CA GLU A 302 16.75 -13.01 3.77
C GLU A 302 16.77 -13.65 2.37
N PHE A 303 17.84 -14.39 2.07
CA PHE A 303 18.02 -15.10 0.80
C PHE A 303 18.22 -16.60 1.06
N ASN A 304 17.59 -17.45 0.24
CA ASN A 304 17.79 -18.89 0.30
C ASN A 304 19.10 -19.32 -0.41
N GLY A 305 19.44 -20.62 -0.37
CA GLY A 305 20.65 -21.16 -1.01
C GLY A 305 20.71 -20.98 -2.54
N SER A 306 19.59 -20.63 -3.19
CA SER A 306 19.52 -20.30 -4.62
C SER A 306 19.53 -18.79 -4.90
N ASN A 307 19.90 -17.97 -3.91
CA ASN A 307 19.88 -16.50 -3.97
C ASN A 307 18.50 -15.89 -4.26
N GLN A 308 17.41 -16.58 -3.94
CA GLN A 308 16.05 -16.03 -4.04
C GLN A 308 15.67 -15.38 -2.71
N VAL A 309 14.91 -14.29 -2.74
CA VAL A 309 14.42 -13.64 -1.52
C VAL A 309 13.38 -14.54 -0.84
N VAL A 310 13.56 -14.78 0.46
CA VAL A 310 12.64 -15.57 1.29
C VAL A 310 11.39 -14.76 1.60
N VAL A 311 10.22 -15.24 1.16
CA VAL A 311 8.97 -14.50 1.31
C VAL A 311 8.43 -14.62 2.74
N LYS A 312 8.44 -13.50 3.48
CA LYS A 312 7.87 -13.39 4.83
C LYS A 312 6.82 -12.28 4.92
N LYS A 313 5.80 -12.49 5.77
CA LYS A 313 4.71 -11.53 5.95
C LYS A 313 5.19 -10.15 6.42
N LYS A 314 6.17 -10.10 7.33
CA LYS A 314 6.72 -8.85 7.87
C LYS A 314 7.51 -8.04 6.83
N ASP A 315 8.11 -8.71 5.85
CA ASP A 315 9.03 -8.11 4.87
C ASP A 315 8.35 -7.76 3.54
N LEU A 316 7.04 -8.06 3.42
CA LEU A 316 6.30 -8.01 2.17
C LEU A 316 6.41 -6.67 1.43
N TRP A 317 6.33 -5.54 2.14
CA TRP A 317 6.50 -4.23 1.52
C TRP A 317 7.93 -3.97 1.03
N GLN A 318 8.95 -4.41 1.76
CA GLN A 318 10.34 -4.28 1.33
C GLN A 318 10.60 -5.12 0.08
N ILE A 319 10.07 -6.35 0.03
CA ILE A 319 10.14 -7.22 -1.16
C ILE A 319 9.51 -6.52 -2.37
N LEU A 320 8.27 -6.04 -2.22
CA LEU A 320 7.57 -5.34 -3.31
C LEU A 320 8.33 -4.09 -3.77
N ARG A 321 8.90 -3.30 -2.87
CA ARG A 321 9.71 -2.12 -3.23
C ARG A 321 11.00 -2.49 -3.96
N ALA A 322 11.67 -3.56 -3.54
CA ALA A 322 12.90 -4.01 -4.17
C ALA A 322 12.64 -4.55 -5.60
N LEU A 323 11.52 -5.25 -5.80
CA LEU A 323 11.10 -5.72 -7.12
C LEU A 323 10.62 -4.60 -8.06
N ASP A 324 10.22 -3.45 -7.50
CA ASP A 324 9.74 -2.30 -8.26
C ASP A 324 10.83 -1.28 -8.59
N ASP A 325 12.10 -1.54 -8.24
CA ASP A 325 13.19 -0.59 -8.41
C ASP A 325 12.99 0.73 -7.64
N ALA A 326 12.37 0.66 -6.45
CA ALA A 326 12.06 1.82 -5.62
C ALA A 326 13.25 2.39 -4.83
N TYR A 327 14.45 1.83 -5.00
CA TYR A 327 15.66 2.20 -4.27
C TYR A 327 16.67 2.85 -5.22
N LEU A 328 16.91 4.15 -5.05
CA LEU A 328 17.69 4.95 -6.01
C LEU A 328 18.95 5.56 -5.38
N LEU A 329 19.98 5.71 -6.23
CA LEU A 329 21.19 6.47 -5.94
C LEU A 329 21.09 7.84 -6.61
N SER A 330 21.05 8.90 -5.82
CA SER A 330 21.19 10.28 -6.30
C SER A 330 22.53 10.45 -7.01
N THR A 331 22.51 10.84 -8.29
CA THR A 331 23.73 11.11 -9.06
C THR A 331 24.47 12.34 -8.54
N SER A 332 23.73 13.32 -8.01
CA SER A 332 24.29 14.59 -7.52
C SER A 332 24.91 14.47 -6.13
N THR A 333 24.23 13.81 -5.21
CA THR A 333 24.68 13.73 -3.80
C THR A 333 25.31 12.39 -3.45
N ARG A 334 25.25 11.40 -4.34
CA ARG A 334 25.62 10.00 -4.07
C ARG A 334 24.88 9.42 -2.85
N VAL A 335 23.71 9.99 -2.52
CA VAL A 335 22.83 9.52 -1.45
C VAL A 335 21.85 8.47 -1.98
N ARG A 336 21.69 7.40 -1.22
CA ARG A 336 20.79 6.27 -1.47
C ARG A 336 19.51 6.56 -0.69
N TYR A 337 18.37 6.45 -1.35
CA TYR A 337 17.06 6.74 -0.75
C TYR A 337 15.99 5.82 -1.33
N ASP A 338 14.88 5.70 -0.60
CA ASP A 338 13.64 5.11 -1.10
C ASP A 338 12.81 6.21 -1.77
N VAL A 339 12.36 5.97 -3.01
CA VAL A 339 11.56 6.93 -3.81
C VAL A 339 10.35 7.44 -3.04
N TYR A 340 9.73 6.58 -2.21
CA TYR A 340 8.49 6.90 -1.52
C TYR A 340 8.64 7.82 -0.32
N SER A 341 9.78 7.78 0.36
CA SER A 341 10.04 8.69 1.47
C SER A 341 10.81 9.93 1.01
N LYS A 342 11.69 9.80 0.00
CA LYS A 342 12.83 10.72 -0.22
C LYS A 342 13.67 10.92 1.04
N GLU A 343 13.47 10.09 2.06
CA GLU A 343 14.19 10.13 3.32
C GLU A 343 15.37 9.18 3.20
N ALA A 344 16.53 9.68 3.58
CA ALA A 344 17.76 8.95 3.42
C ALA A 344 17.86 7.87 4.52
N LEU A 345 18.25 6.65 4.12
CA LEU A 345 18.44 5.55 5.05
C LEU A 345 19.66 5.82 5.96
N PRO A 346 19.70 5.24 7.17
CA PRO A 346 20.89 5.24 7.98
C PRO A 346 22.07 4.71 7.17
N ARG A 347 23.18 5.43 7.22
CA ARG A 347 24.46 5.03 6.62
C ARG A 347 25.49 5.00 7.72
N MET A 348 26.27 3.94 7.74
CA MET A 348 27.37 3.80 8.68
C MET A 348 28.60 3.32 7.92
N ASN A 349 29.66 4.12 7.98
CA ASN A 349 30.99 3.74 7.52
C ASN A 349 31.89 3.67 8.74
N ILE A 350 32.41 2.48 9.03
CA ILE A 350 33.31 2.26 10.16
C ILE A 350 34.72 2.00 9.63
N ILE A 351 35.68 2.66 10.25
CA ILE A 351 37.11 2.49 10.02
C ILE A 351 37.57 1.45 11.02
N SER A 352 37.95 0.27 10.52
CA SER A 352 38.53 -0.78 11.36
C SER A 352 39.87 -0.30 11.94
N PRO A 353 40.14 -0.53 13.24
CA PRO A 353 41.47 -0.28 13.78
C PRO A 353 42.50 -1.21 13.13
N PRO A 354 43.80 -0.85 13.18
CA PRO A 354 44.87 -1.78 12.83
C PRO A 354 44.74 -3.06 13.67
N SER A 355 44.99 -4.23 13.09
CA SER A 355 44.98 -5.52 13.78
C SER A 355 46.26 -6.28 13.41
N PRO A 356 46.94 -6.95 14.36
CA PRO A 356 46.58 -7.14 15.77
C PRO A 356 46.90 -5.94 16.69
N GLN A 357 46.26 -5.88 17.87
CA GLN A 357 46.49 -4.90 18.94
C GLN A 357 46.98 -5.58 20.23
N ALA A 358 47.84 -4.95 21.01
CA ALA A 358 48.30 -5.55 22.27
C ALA A 358 47.26 -5.40 23.40
N ILE A 359 47.16 -6.39 24.30
CA ILE A 359 46.34 -6.31 25.53
C ILE A 359 46.59 -4.99 26.25
N GLY A 360 45.51 -4.37 26.76
CA GLY A 360 45.58 -3.11 27.49
C GLY A 360 45.79 -1.86 26.63
N THR A 361 46.05 -2.02 25.33
CA THR A 361 46.08 -0.89 24.39
C THR A 361 44.66 -0.34 24.19
N LEU A 362 44.55 0.98 24.03
CA LEU A 362 43.29 1.63 23.73
C LEU A 362 42.92 1.40 22.25
N VAL A 363 41.98 0.50 22.01
CA VAL A 363 41.40 0.26 20.69
C VAL A 363 40.37 1.33 20.41
N THR A 364 40.47 1.97 19.24
CA THR A 364 39.52 2.99 18.80
C THR A 364 38.76 2.48 17.59
N ILE A 365 37.43 2.48 17.68
CA ILE A 365 36.56 2.31 16.52
C ILE A 365 36.05 3.69 16.17
N ASP A 366 36.25 4.06 14.91
CA ASP A 366 35.85 5.35 14.40
C ASP A 366 34.95 5.17 13.18
N GLY A 367 34.03 6.11 12.97
CA GLY A 367 33.14 6.03 11.83
C GLY A 367 32.20 7.20 11.69
N ASN A 368 31.69 7.36 10.48
CA ASN A 368 30.65 8.33 10.16
C ASN A 368 29.30 7.63 10.11
N VAL A 369 28.33 8.22 10.80
CA VAL A 369 26.94 7.77 10.78
C VAL A 369 26.10 8.91 10.22
N ILE A 370 25.20 8.61 9.29
CA ILE A 370 24.33 9.62 8.65
C ILE A 370 22.91 9.09 8.67
N ASN A 371 21.93 9.95 8.96
CA ASN A 371 20.50 9.62 9.04
C ASN A 371 20.15 8.52 10.06
N ALA A 372 20.93 8.41 11.13
CA ALA A 372 20.59 7.60 12.28
C ALA A 372 20.17 8.50 13.45
N ASP A 373 19.15 8.07 14.17
CA ASP A 373 18.68 8.68 15.40
C ASP A 373 19.52 8.15 16.59
N THR A 374 20.01 6.92 16.50
CA THR A 374 20.85 6.27 17.52
C THR A 374 21.91 5.38 16.87
N ILE A 375 23.03 5.18 17.56
CA ILE A 375 23.96 4.09 17.32
C ILE A 375 24.21 3.35 18.62
N THR A 376 24.22 2.03 18.56
CA THR A 376 24.57 1.12 19.64
C THR A 376 25.78 0.30 19.23
N TRP A 377 26.62 -0.11 20.18
CA TRP A 377 27.75 -1.00 19.87
C TRP A 377 28.05 -1.96 21.02
N ASN A 378 28.58 -3.14 20.69
CA ASN A 378 28.99 -4.18 21.62
C ASN A 378 30.40 -4.66 21.27
N TRP A 379 31.32 -4.61 22.23
CA TRP A 379 32.75 -4.92 22.05
C TRP A 379 33.10 -6.41 21.96
N GLY A 380 32.13 -7.31 22.17
CA GLY A 380 32.33 -8.76 22.06
C GLY A 380 33.04 -9.41 23.25
N ASP A 381 33.21 -8.69 24.36
CA ASP A 381 33.93 -9.11 25.57
C ASP A 381 33.07 -9.12 26.84
N ASP A 382 31.75 -9.21 26.68
CA ASP A 382 30.75 -9.11 27.75
C ASP A 382 30.69 -7.75 28.47
N SER A 383 31.44 -6.75 28.01
CA SER A 383 31.28 -5.37 28.47
C SER A 383 29.89 -4.84 28.10
N LYS A 384 29.43 -3.85 28.88
CA LYS A 384 28.11 -3.24 28.66
C LYS A 384 28.09 -2.54 27.28
N PRO A 385 27.08 -2.82 26.43
CA PRO A 385 26.93 -2.13 25.16
C PRO A 385 26.85 -0.61 25.34
N GLY A 386 27.51 0.12 24.44
CA GLY A 386 27.42 1.56 24.36
C GLY A 386 26.22 2.03 23.53
N THR A 387 25.81 3.27 23.73
CA THR A 387 24.76 3.91 22.93
C THR A 387 25.03 5.40 22.80
N MET A 388 24.77 5.96 21.63
CA MET A 388 24.90 7.39 21.33
C MET A 388 23.69 7.84 20.49
N SER A 389 23.10 8.97 20.84
CA SER A 389 21.97 9.56 20.09
C SER A 389 22.47 10.61 19.09
N TYR A 390 21.83 10.66 17.92
CA TYR A 390 22.13 11.53 16.78
C TYR A 390 23.60 11.53 16.34
N PRO A 391 24.21 10.34 16.13
CA PRO A 391 25.61 10.26 15.76
C PRO A 391 25.81 10.84 14.35
N ARG A 392 26.71 11.83 14.23
CA ARG A 392 27.32 12.19 12.93
C ARG A 392 28.68 11.50 12.76
N PHE A 393 29.36 11.32 13.87
CA PHE A 393 30.69 10.77 14.03
C PHE A 393 30.72 10.04 15.38
N PHE A 394 31.26 8.83 15.47
CA PHE A 394 31.23 8.02 16.71
C PHE A 394 32.59 7.41 17.06
N PRO A 395 33.56 8.20 17.53
CA PRO A 395 34.81 7.65 18.05
C PRO A 395 34.51 7.01 19.41
N VAL A 396 34.65 5.69 19.49
CA VAL A 396 34.46 4.93 20.73
C VAL A 396 35.72 4.16 21.04
N HIS A 397 36.05 4.09 22.32
CA HIS A 397 37.32 3.52 22.79
C HIS A 397 37.08 2.40 23.76
N HIS A 398 37.95 1.39 23.73
CA HIS A 398 37.91 0.26 24.65
C HIS A 398 39.29 -0.36 24.83
N SER A 399 39.52 -0.97 25.98
CA SER A 399 40.77 -1.69 26.27
C SER A 399 40.43 -3.12 26.65
N TYR A 400 40.97 -4.08 25.90
CA TYR A 400 40.75 -5.50 26.12
C TYR A 400 41.72 -6.07 27.16
N SER A 401 41.22 -7.01 27.97
CA SER A 401 41.95 -7.62 29.08
C SER A 401 42.51 -9.01 28.77
N ALA A 402 42.18 -9.60 27.62
CA ALA A 402 42.62 -10.94 27.22
C ALA A 402 43.04 -10.96 25.75
N ALA A 403 44.02 -11.80 25.42
CA ALA A 403 44.43 -12.05 24.03
C ALA A 403 43.49 -13.07 23.40
N LYS A 404 42.68 -12.62 22.44
CA LYS A 404 41.81 -13.43 21.59
C LYS A 404 41.25 -12.57 20.44
N GLU A 405 40.54 -13.19 19.53
CA GLU A 405 39.73 -12.49 18.54
C GLU A 405 38.41 -12.01 19.16
N TYR A 406 38.01 -10.80 18.80
CA TYR A 406 36.76 -10.17 19.22
C TYR A 406 35.99 -9.65 18.01
N THR A 407 34.68 -9.88 17.99
CA THR A 407 33.77 -9.31 16.98
C THR A 407 33.03 -8.12 17.59
N VAL A 408 33.36 -6.91 17.15
CA VAL A 408 32.65 -5.70 17.56
C VAL A 408 31.47 -5.46 16.63
N LYS A 409 30.27 -5.39 17.20
CA LYS A 409 29.05 -5.10 16.46
C LYS A 409 28.60 -3.68 16.72
N ALA A 410 28.37 -2.90 15.67
CA ALA A 410 27.77 -1.58 15.75
C ALA A 410 26.47 -1.56 14.96
N CYS A 411 25.39 -1.04 15.55
CA CYS A 411 24.07 -0.93 14.92
C CYS A 411 23.60 0.52 14.99
N ALA A 412 23.47 1.17 13.83
CA ALA A 412 22.89 2.51 13.71
C ALA A 412 21.42 2.39 13.33
N GLU A 413 20.53 2.93 14.15
CA GLU A 413 19.09 2.93 13.94
C GLU A 413 18.61 4.33 13.60
N GLY A 414 17.72 4.43 12.62
CA GLY A 414 16.98 5.65 12.35
C GLY A 414 15.51 5.33 12.12
N LYS A 415 14.71 6.38 11.94
CA LYS A 415 13.27 6.31 11.70
C LYS A 415 12.82 5.27 10.65
N TYR A 416 13.66 4.96 9.66
CA TYR A 416 13.32 4.07 8.54
C TYR A 416 14.01 2.71 8.50
N GLY A 417 14.84 2.41 9.50
CA GLY A 417 15.54 1.13 9.55
C GLY A 417 16.78 1.19 10.40
N SER A 418 17.55 0.11 10.35
CA SER A 418 18.85 0.02 11.03
C SER A 418 19.89 -0.56 10.10
N ILE A 419 21.15 -0.20 10.34
CA ILE A 419 22.32 -0.79 9.70
C ILE A 419 23.22 -1.36 10.77
N GLU A 420 23.59 -2.63 10.62
CA GLU A 420 24.57 -3.30 11.46
C GLU A 420 25.89 -3.49 10.69
N LYS A 421 27.02 -3.35 11.39
CA LYS A 421 28.36 -3.66 10.90
C LYS A 421 29.11 -4.44 11.98
N GLU A 422 29.84 -5.44 11.53
CA GLU A 422 30.73 -6.25 12.36
C GLU A 422 32.18 -5.95 11.99
N ILE A 423 33.06 -5.90 12.99
CA ILE A 423 34.49 -5.66 12.85
C ILE A 423 35.21 -6.71 13.66
N GLU A 424 36.08 -7.48 13.02
CA GLU A 424 36.96 -8.41 13.72
C GLU A 424 38.21 -7.68 14.20
N ILE A 425 38.58 -7.90 15.46
CA ILE A 425 39.75 -7.31 16.12
C ILE A 425 40.53 -8.43 16.80
N GLU A 426 41.80 -8.58 16.44
CA GLU A 426 42.71 -9.53 17.08
C GLU A 426 43.49 -8.84 18.21
N ILE A 427 43.37 -9.35 19.43
CA ILE A 427 44.15 -8.90 20.59
C ILE A 427 45.22 -9.93 20.90
N VAL A 428 46.48 -9.48 21.00
CA VAL A 428 47.66 -10.31 21.28
C VAL A 428 48.34 -9.91 22.58
N GLU A 429 49.11 -10.82 23.17
CA GLU A 429 49.94 -10.48 24.32
C GLU A 429 50.97 -9.40 23.94
N ALA A 430 51.21 -8.45 24.84
CA ALA A 430 52.22 -7.42 24.61
C ALA A 430 53.59 -8.09 24.47
N THR A 431 54.17 -8.07 23.27
CA THR A 431 55.53 -8.54 23.07
C THR A 431 56.46 -7.56 23.77
N ILE A 432 56.94 -7.92 24.96
CA ILE A 432 57.96 -7.15 25.66
C ILE A 432 59.24 -7.34 24.85
N THR A 433 59.42 -6.53 23.80
CA THR A 433 60.72 -6.37 23.15
C THR A 433 61.62 -5.76 24.20
N SER A 434 62.31 -6.62 24.94
CA SER A 434 63.42 -6.24 25.79
C SER A 434 64.47 -5.61 24.88
N THR A 435 64.38 -4.30 24.69
CA THR A 435 65.52 -3.50 24.23
C THR A 435 66.55 -3.61 25.32
N ALA A 436 67.39 -4.64 25.23
CA ALA A 436 68.62 -4.75 25.98
C ALA A 436 69.43 -3.50 25.64
N THR A 437 69.40 -2.52 26.54
CA THR A 437 70.21 -1.32 26.46
C THR A 437 71.67 -1.77 26.51
N GLN A 438 72.30 -1.97 25.34
CA GLN A 438 73.74 -2.14 25.28
C GLN A 438 74.37 -0.82 25.73
N SER A 439 74.82 -0.78 26.99
CA SER A 439 75.65 0.30 27.49
C SER A 439 76.98 0.26 26.74
N VAL A 440 77.12 1.10 25.73
CA VAL A 440 78.44 1.42 25.17
C VAL A 440 79.12 2.34 26.19
N LEU A 441 80.02 1.78 26.98
CA LEU A 441 80.92 2.55 27.84
C LEU A 441 82.05 3.15 26.97
N PRO A 442 82.44 4.41 27.20
CA PRO A 442 83.55 5.08 26.50
C PRO A 442 84.93 4.55 26.91
#